data_AF-A0A7S0X3V1-F1
#
_entry.id   AF-A0A7S0X3V1-F1
#
_cell.length_a   1.000
_cell.length_b   1.000
_cell.length_c   1.000
_cell.angle_alpha   90.00
_cell.angle_beta   90.00
_cell.angle_gamma   90.00
#
_symmetry.space_group_name_H-M   'P 1'
#
loop_
_entity.id
_entity.type
_entity.pdbx_description
1 polymer ?
#
loop_
_entity_poly.entity_id
_entity_poly.type
_entity_poly.pdbx_seq_one_letter_code
_entity_poly.pdbx_strand_id
1 'polypeptide(L)'
;MAGNTRRQCELRGDIHCPVPGCDSSAFVATQIAEHTSEAVVTEYKIGRKLLPVARKAAKQFDEAQAAICAALEQAAGNMRAGKLAREKAHLLLEKQMKSQYPNARQCGRCGVGPVEHEGCFDLMMHQNQSRGSACINNACPRCGWFSREAKDWPKWNGKMVRDEDERGLEGEARGAREREQKREIERAEAEKAREKMREQAKQREKERVRKELIEVSLFALMGFLVVYNEPILKLMGWLVQEAVSWPLRCLESMLQQVVHVVGWAAKSTVDGIIVHPVSWVMQTLKVAGQWTVGEVYKALEWAALTMGAAVTWPVKLMNTSR
;
A
#
# COMPACT_ATOMS: atom_id res chain seq x y z
N MET A 1 -2.46 -25.53 52.33
CA MET A 1 -3.51 -24.55 51.95
C MET A 1 -4.25 -25.10 50.74
N ALA A 2 -5.18 -26.02 51.01
CA ALA A 2 -5.98 -26.69 50.00
C ALA A 2 -7.19 -25.83 49.63
N GLY A 3 -7.57 -25.90 48.35
CA GLY A 3 -8.44 -24.95 47.66
C GLY A 3 -9.77 -24.68 48.35
N ASN A 4 -10.00 -23.40 48.62
CA ASN A 4 -11.34 -22.84 48.68
C ASN A 4 -11.89 -22.82 47.24
N THR A 5 -12.16 -24.00 46.69
CA THR A 5 -13.03 -24.15 45.53
C THR A 5 -14.37 -23.61 45.99
N ARG A 6 -14.59 -22.31 45.81
CA ARG A 6 -15.91 -21.70 45.88
C ARG A 6 -16.80 -22.68 45.13
N ARG A 7 -17.64 -23.41 45.87
CA ARG A 7 -18.72 -24.19 45.27
C ARG A 7 -19.46 -23.15 44.46
N GLN A 8 -19.22 -23.12 43.14
CA GLN A 8 -20.05 -22.34 42.25
C GLN A 8 -21.45 -22.78 42.63
N CYS A 9 -22.29 -21.83 43.05
CA CYS A 9 -23.65 -22.08 43.45
C CYS A 9 -24.40 -22.56 42.20
N GLU A 10 -24.17 -23.82 41.79
CA GLU A 10 -25.11 -24.55 40.97
C GLU A 10 -26.45 -24.38 41.67
N LEU A 11 -27.46 -24.00 40.90
CA LEU A 11 -28.83 -23.86 41.37
C LEU A 11 -29.36 -25.26 41.75
N ARG A 12 -28.85 -25.82 42.86
CA ARG A 12 -29.22 -27.11 43.42
C ARG A 12 -30.54 -27.01 44.18
N GLY A 13 -30.89 -25.81 44.65
CA GLY A 13 -32.10 -25.56 45.44
C GLY A 13 -32.05 -26.24 46.81
N ASP A 14 -30.83 -26.51 47.28
CA ASP A 14 -30.54 -27.18 48.53
C ASP A 14 -30.10 -26.13 49.55
N ILE A 15 -30.58 -26.26 50.79
CA ILE A 15 -30.22 -25.35 51.89
C ILE A 15 -29.03 -25.96 52.64
N HIS A 16 -27.96 -25.19 52.80
CA HIS A 16 -26.76 -25.58 53.53
C HIS A 16 -26.58 -24.75 54.80
N CYS A 17 -25.72 -25.24 55.71
CA CYS A 17 -25.31 -24.48 56.89
C CYS A 17 -24.57 -23.19 56.45
N PRO A 18 -24.95 -22.00 56.96
CA PRO A 18 -24.32 -20.74 56.57
C PRO A 18 -22.94 -20.52 57.22
N VAL A 19 -22.54 -21.37 58.17
CA VAL A 19 -21.25 -21.25 58.86
C VAL A 19 -20.11 -21.49 57.87
N PRO A 20 -19.20 -20.51 57.67
CA PRO A 20 -18.07 -20.67 56.76
C PRO A 20 -17.22 -21.89 57.13
N GLY A 21 -16.93 -22.74 56.15
CA GLY A 21 -16.16 -23.98 56.35
C GLY A 21 -16.97 -25.16 56.90
N CYS A 22 -18.28 -25.03 57.05
CA CYS A 22 -19.14 -26.18 57.37
C CYS A 22 -19.34 -27.07 56.14
N ASP A 23 -18.87 -28.32 56.22
CA ASP A 23 -19.02 -29.32 55.16
C ASP A 23 -20.24 -30.24 55.33
N SER A 24 -21.19 -29.83 56.18
CA SER A 24 -22.44 -30.59 56.34
C SER A 24 -23.18 -30.78 55.00
N SER A 25 -23.84 -31.93 54.87
CA SER A 25 -24.75 -32.16 53.75
C SER A 25 -25.88 -31.13 53.77
N ALA A 26 -26.51 -30.92 52.62
CA ALA A 26 -27.71 -30.11 52.56
C ALA A 26 -28.77 -30.63 53.53
N PHE A 27 -29.53 -29.72 54.13
CA PHE A 27 -30.67 -30.08 54.96
C PHE A 27 -31.73 -30.76 54.10
N VAL A 28 -32.24 -31.90 54.57
CA VAL A 28 -33.36 -32.56 53.92
C VAL A 28 -34.66 -31.78 54.19
N ALA A 29 -35.65 -31.92 53.31
CA ALA A 29 -36.91 -31.19 53.42
C ALA A 29 -37.64 -31.44 54.76
N THR A 30 -37.49 -32.61 55.36
CA THR A 30 -38.06 -32.95 56.68
C THR A 30 -37.42 -32.13 57.80
N GLN A 31 -36.09 -32.02 57.82
CA GLN A 31 -35.36 -31.20 58.80
C GLN A 31 -35.75 -29.72 58.69
N ILE A 32 -35.92 -29.21 57.46
CA ILE A 32 -36.39 -27.84 57.24
C ILE A 32 -37.81 -27.69 57.79
N ALA A 33 -38.70 -28.66 57.53
CA ALA A 33 -40.08 -28.61 58.02
C ALA A 33 -40.20 -28.71 59.55
N GLU A 34 -39.35 -29.50 60.20
CA GLU A 34 -39.36 -29.70 61.66
C GLU A 34 -38.77 -28.52 62.44
N HIS A 35 -37.79 -27.81 61.86
CA HIS A 35 -37.01 -26.79 62.56
C HIS A 35 -37.25 -25.36 62.08
N THR A 36 -38.19 -25.13 61.17
CA THR A 36 -38.53 -23.78 60.69
C THR A 36 -40.03 -23.51 60.74
N SER A 37 -40.42 -22.25 60.60
CA SER A 37 -41.83 -21.87 60.57
C SER A 37 -42.51 -22.30 59.27
N GLU A 38 -43.83 -22.46 59.31
CA GLU A 38 -44.64 -22.81 58.14
C GLU A 38 -44.45 -21.83 56.96
N ALA A 39 -44.23 -20.55 57.25
CA ALA A 39 -43.92 -19.53 56.24
C ALA A 39 -42.63 -19.87 55.48
N VAL A 40 -41.54 -20.23 56.19
CA VAL A 40 -40.25 -20.61 55.59
C VAL A 40 -40.39 -21.89 54.77
N VAL A 41 -41.13 -22.88 55.27
CA VAL A 41 -41.42 -24.13 54.54
C VAL A 41 -42.19 -23.85 53.25
N THR A 42 -43.13 -22.91 53.27
CA THR A 42 -43.91 -22.51 52.09
C THR A 42 -43.02 -21.85 51.05
N GLU A 43 -42.17 -20.90 51.44
CA GLU A 43 -41.20 -20.26 50.56
C GLU A 43 -40.21 -21.29 49.96
N TYR A 44 -39.70 -22.22 50.78
CA TYR A 44 -38.84 -23.30 50.32
C TYR A 44 -39.52 -24.15 49.24
N LYS A 45 -40.79 -24.52 49.44
CA LYS A 45 -41.58 -25.28 48.46
C LYS A 45 -41.78 -24.49 47.16
N ILE A 46 -42.05 -23.19 47.24
CA ILE A 46 -42.16 -22.31 46.07
C ILE A 46 -40.83 -22.28 45.30
N GLY A 47 -39.71 -22.04 45.99
CA GLY A 47 -38.37 -22.05 45.39
C GLY A 47 -38.04 -23.37 44.70
N ARG A 48 -38.30 -24.51 45.36
CA ARG A 48 -38.14 -25.85 44.78
C ARG A 48 -38.99 -26.07 43.52
N LYS A 49 -40.23 -25.56 43.49
CA LYS A 49 -41.10 -25.63 42.29
C LYS A 49 -40.59 -24.77 41.13
N LEU A 50 -39.97 -23.62 41.43
CA LEU A 50 -39.41 -22.73 40.41
C LEU A 50 -38.06 -23.21 39.87
N LEU A 51 -37.34 -24.07 40.61
CA LEU A 51 -36.00 -24.52 40.26
C LEU A 51 -35.87 -25.16 38.86
N PRO A 52 -36.77 -26.07 38.41
CA PRO A 52 -36.68 -26.63 37.07
C PRO A 52 -36.85 -25.57 35.97
N VAL A 53 -37.71 -24.58 36.20
CA VAL A 53 -37.93 -23.46 35.28
C VAL A 53 -36.67 -22.59 35.20
N ALA A 54 -36.08 -22.25 36.36
CA ALA A 54 -34.84 -21.50 36.42
C ALA A 54 -33.68 -22.23 35.72
N ARG A 55 -33.54 -23.55 35.93
CA ARG A 55 -32.52 -24.37 35.25
C ARG A 55 -32.72 -24.43 33.75
N LYS A 56 -33.96 -24.58 33.29
CA LYS A 56 -34.27 -24.58 31.85
C LYS A 56 -33.93 -23.23 31.21
N ALA A 57 -34.26 -22.13 31.89
CA ALA A 57 -33.92 -20.78 31.44
C ALA A 57 -32.39 -20.57 31.39
N ALA A 58 -31.66 -21.00 32.43
CA ALA A 58 -30.20 -20.93 32.47
C ALA A 58 -29.56 -21.74 31.33
N LYS A 59 -30.02 -22.97 31.09
CA LYS A 59 -29.52 -23.80 29.99
C LYS A 59 -29.76 -23.16 28.61
N GLN A 60 -30.96 -22.64 28.36
CA GLN A 60 -31.27 -21.96 27.10
C GLN A 60 -30.39 -20.71 26.90
N PHE A 61 -30.05 -20.04 28.00
CA PHE A 61 -29.14 -18.91 27.98
C PHE A 61 -27.71 -19.33 27.61
N ASP A 62 -27.17 -20.36 28.27
CA ASP A 62 -25.83 -20.88 27.99
C ASP A 62 -25.69 -21.36 26.54
N GLU A 63 -26.71 -22.05 26.03
CA GLU A 63 -26.76 -22.51 24.62
C GLU A 63 -26.79 -21.32 23.64
N ALA A 64 -27.57 -20.27 23.94
CA ALA A 64 -27.62 -19.08 23.11
C ALA A 64 -26.29 -18.32 23.11
N GLN A 65 -25.64 -18.20 24.28
CA GLN A 65 -24.35 -17.55 24.42
C GLN A 65 -23.25 -18.32 23.67
N ALA A 66 -23.22 -19.65 23.80
CA ALA A 66 -22.30 -20.51 23.06
C ALA A 66 -22.47 -20.37 21.54
N ALA A 67 -23.73 -20.32 21.07
CA ALA A 67 -24.04 -20.13 19.66
C ALA A 67 -23.57 -18.77 19.11
N ILE A 68 -23.68 -17.69 19.92
CA ILE A 68 -23.13 -16.38 19.55
C ILE A 68 -21.61 -16.44 19.46
N CYS A 69 -20.94 -16.99 20.46
CA CYS A 69 -19.48 -17.09 20.48
C CYS A 69 -18.97 -17.83 19.24
N ALA A 70 -19.56 -18.98 18.92
CA ALA A 70 -19.23 -19.74 17.72
C ALA A 70 -19.49 -18.93 16.42
N ALA A 71 -20.59 -18.17 16.36
CA ALA A 71 -20.90 -17.33 15.20
C ALA A 71 -19.91 -16.16 15.03
N LEU A 72 -19.43 -15.58 16.14
CA LEU A 72 -18.42 -14.52 16.11
C LEU A 72 -17.04 -15.06 15.67
N GLU A 73 -16.66 -16.25 16.11
CA GLU A 73 -15.43 -16.92 15.67
C GLU A 73 -15.47 -17.23 14.17
N GLN A 74 -16.57 -17.82 13.68
CA GLN A 74 -16.76 -18.09 12.24
C GLN A 74 -16.75 -16.80 11.41
N ALA A 75 -17.18 -15.70 11.98
CA ALA A 75 -17.20 -14.40 11.33
C ALA A 75 -15.83 -13.71 11.24
N ALA A 76 -14.80 -14.19 11.95
CA ALA A 76 -13.49 -13.55 12.00
C ALA A 76 -12.79 -13.42 10.62
N GLY A 77 -13.27 -14.15 9.60
CA GLY A 77 -12.80 -14.02 8.21
C GLY A 77 -13.76 -13.33 7.23
N ASN A 78 -14.97 -12.93 7.66
CA ASN A 78 -16.00 -12.38 6.76
C ASN A 78 -16.74 -11.21 7.40
N MET A 79 -16.47 -9.99 6.92
CA MET A 79 -17.07 -8.75 7.45
C MET A 79 -18.60 -8.76 7.47
N ARG A 80 -19.26 -9.33 6.45
CA ARG A 80 -20.73 -9.38 6.40
C ARG A 80 -21.28 -10.34 7.45
N ALA A 81 -20.64 -11.51 7.62
CA ALA A 81 -21.01 -12.46 8.67
C ALA A 81 -20.78 -11.86 10.07
N GLY A 82 -19.70 -11.09 10.25
CA GLY A 82 -19.39 -10.40 11.51
C GLY A 82 -20.44 -9.38 11.90
N LYS A 83 -20.93 -8.58 10.96
CA LYS A 83 -22.01 -7.63 11.22
C LYS A 83 -23.28 -8.35 11.70
N LEU A 84 -23.70 -9.42 11.01
CA LEU A 84 -24.89 -10.17 11.38
C LEU A 84 -24.75 -10.87 12.74
N ALA A 85 -23.58 -11.44 13.03
CA ALA A 85 -23.29 -12.08 14.31
C ALA A 85 -23.36 -11.08 15.47
N ARG A 86 -22.77 -9.88 15.32
CA ARG A 86 -22.86 -8.79 16.31
C ARG A 86 -24.29 -8.32 16.52
N GLU A 87 -25.08 -8.17 15.45
CA GLU A 87 -26.49 -7.78 15.56
C GLU A 87 -27.31 -8.83 16.32
N LYS A 88 -27.08 -10.13 16.05
CA LYS A 88 -27.71 -11.22 16.81
C LYS A 88 -27.28 -11.23 18.28
N ALA A 89 -25.99 -11.01 18.55
CA ALA A 89 -25.46 -10.91 19.91
C ALA A 89 -26.14 -9.77 20.68
N HIS A 90 -26.26 -8.60 20.05
CA HIS A 90 -26.91 -7.43 20.63
C HIS A 90 -28.39 -7.69 20.96
N LEU A 91 -29.14 -8.32 20.05
CA LEU A 91 -30.54 -8.68 20.27
C LEU A 91 -30.73 -9.69 21.42
N LEU A 92 -29.79 -10.64 21.57
CA LEU A 92 -29.83 -11.60 22.67
C LEU A 92 -29.51 -10.95 24.01
N LEU A 93 -28.52 -10.05 24.05
CA LEU A 93 -28.20 -9.24 25.22
C LEU A 93 -29.38 -8.36 25.64
N GLU A 94 -30.03 -7.69 24.68
CA GLU A 94 -31.23 -6.89 24.91
C GLU A 94 -32.36 -7.72 25.55
N LYS A 95 -32.63 -8.92 25.02
CA LYS A 95 -33.62 -9.84 25.59
C LYS A 95 -33.25 -10.29 26.99
N GLN A 96 -31.98 -10.64 27.22
CA GLN A 96 -31.48 -11.06 28.52
C GLN A 96 -31.68 -9.96 29.56
N MET A 97 -31.18 -8.76 29.27
CA MET A 97 -31.27 -7.62 30.15
C MET A 97 -32.73 -7.27 30.45
N LYS A 98 -33.62 -7.32 29.45
CA LYS A 98 -35.06 -7.05 29.66
C LYS A 98 -35.71 -8.07 30.59
N SER A 99 -35.27 -9.34 30.53
CA SER A 99 -35.76 -10.38 31.42
C SER A 99 -35.19 -10.27 32.83
N GLN A 100 -33.93 -9.86 32.97
CA GLN A 100 -33.26 -9.68 34.26
C GLN A 100 -33.78 -8.46 35.01
N TYR A 101 -34.14 -7.40 34.28
CA TYR A 101 -34.54 -6.11 34.84
C TYR A 101 -35.96 -5.71 34.39
N PRO A 102 -37.01 -6.40 34.86
CA PRO A 102 -38.38 -6.18 34.39
C PRO A 102 -38.94 -4.79 34.74
N ASN A 103 -38.37 -4.13 35.76
CA ASN A 103 -38.74 -2.79 36.20
C ASN A 103 -37.77 -1.71 35.70
N ALA A 104 -36.81 -2.07 34.84
CA ALA A 104 -35.87 -1.11 34.27
C ALA A 104 -36.61 0.01 33.53
N ARG A 105 -36.02 1.19 33.65
CA ARG A 105 -36.45 2.43 33.04
C ARG A 105 -35.41 2.88 32.00
N GLN A 106 -35.73 3.89 31.23
CA GLN A 106 -34.80 4.53 30.30
C GLN A 106 -34.93 6.04 30.36
N CYS A 107 -33.89 6.76 29.93
CA CYS A 107 -33.91 8.20 29.84
C CYS A 107 -35.02 8.68 28.88
N GLY A 108 -35.88 9.59 29.32
CA GLY A 108 -36.94 10.16 28.49
C GLY A 108 -36.45 11.06 27.36
N ARG A 109 -35.21 11.58 27.46
CA ARG A 109 -34.61 12.47 26.45
C ARG A 109 -33.81 11.75 25.38
N CYS A 110 -32.90 10.85 25.77
CA CYS A 110 -31.99 10.17 24.84
C CYS A 110 -32.25 8.65 24.70
N GLY A 111 -33.20 8.09 25.45
CA GLY A 111 -33.57 6.67 25.36
C GLY A 111 -32.58 5.70 26.00
N VAL A 112 -31.46 6.18 26.57
CA VAL A 112 -30.45 5.32 27.22
C VAL A 112 -31.06 4.56 28.40
N GLY A 113 -30.85 3.26 28.43
CA GLY A 113 -31.25 2.32 29.48
C GLY A 113 -30.61 0.94 29.23
N PRO A 114 -30.77 -0.03 30.15
CA PRO A 114 -31.63 0.02 31.34
C PRO A 114 -31.08 0.91 32.47
N VAL A 115 -31.98 1.56 33.20
CA VAL A 115 -31.69 2.26 34.46
C VAL A 115 -32.62 1.71 35.54
N GLU A 116 -32.07 1.24 36.65
CA GLU A 116 -32.87 0.80 37.79
C GLU A 116 -32.85 1.83 38.90
N HIS A 117 -34.03 2.15 39.39
CA HIS A 117 -34.25 3.05 40.54
C HIS A 117 -34.77 2.23 41.71
N GLU A 118 -34.00 1.24 42.17
CA GLU A 118 -34.41 0.38 43.28
C GLU A 118 -34.67 1.19 44.55
N GLY A 119 -35.86 1.01 45.15
CA GLY A 119 -36.19 1.51 46.48
C GLY A 119 -36.44 3.01 46.62
N CYS A 120 -36.36 3.81 45.55
CA CYS A 120 -36.52 5.27 45.62
C CYS A 120 -37.61 5.78 44.67
N PHE A 121 -38.76 6.17 45.20
CA PHE A 121 -39.82 6.81 44.41
C PHE A 121 -39.52 8.29 44.10
N ASP A 122 -38.90 9.00 45.06
CA ASP A 122 -38.41 10.38 44.91
C ASP A 122 -36.89 10.37 44.68
N LEU A 123 -36.48 10.50 43.42
CA LEU A 123 -35.07 10.52 43.02
C LEU A 123 -34.34 11.79 43.47
N MET A 124 -35.07 12.84 43.86
CA MET A 124 -34.47 14.06 44.40
C MET A 124 -33.86 13.82 45.79
N MET A 125 -34.44 12.91 46.57
CA MET A 125 -34.06 12.69 47.96
C MET A 125 -32.58 12.28 48.13
N HIS A 126 -32.01 11.62 47.11
CA HIS A 126 -30.62 11.18 47.09
C HIS A 126 -29.78 11.85 45.99
N GLN A 127 -30.34 12.80 45.24
CA GLN A 127 -29.57 13.49 44.19
C GLN A 127 -28.44 14.32 44.82
N ASN A 128 -27.23 14.14 44.31
CA ASN A 128 -26.00 14.77 44.81
C ASN A 128 -25.66 14.44 46.27
N GLN A 129 -26.26 13.39 46.85
CA GLN A 129 -25.89 12.95 48.18
C GLN A 129 -24.52 12.27 48.15
N SER A 130 -23.57 12.80 48.92
CA SER A 130 -22.27 12.16 49.13
C SER A 130 -22.36 11.06 50.19
N ARG A 131 -21.86 9.86 49.87
CA ARG A 131 -21.65 8.76 50.82
C ARG A 131 -20.20 8.27 50.70
N GLY A 132 -19.35 8.69 51.63
CA GLY A 132 -17.91 8.45 51.56
C GLY A 132 -17.29 9.20 50.38
N SER A 133 -16.60 8.49 49.50
CA SER A 133 -15.99 9.05 48.28
C SER A 133 -16.92 9.09 47.06
N ALA A 134 -18.13 8.52 47.16
CA ALA A 134 -19.08 8.47 46.05
C ALA A 134 -20.18 9.54 46.20
N CYS A 135 -20.58 10.15 45.09
CA CYS A 135 -21.73 11.05 45.00
C CYS A 135 -22.83 10.38 44.17
N ILE A 136 -24.04 10.29 44.74
CA ILE A 136 -25.19 9.71 44.05
C ILE A 136 -25.68 10.71 43.00
N ASN A 137 -25.65 10.31 41.72
CA ASN A 137 -26.20 11.10 40.63
C ASN A 137 -27.24 10.27 39.87
N ASN A 138 -28.51 10.60 40.05
CA ASN A 138 -29.64 9.93 39.40
C ASN A 138 -29.94 10.53 38.00
N ALA A 139 -29.17 11.50 37.53
CA ALA A 139 -29.30 12.03 36.17
C ALA A 139 -28.79 11.02 35.13
N CYS A 140 -29.33 11.09 33.91
CA CYS A 140 -28.90 10.27 32.80
C CYS A 140 -27.39 10.49 32.54
N PRO A 141 -26.56 9.44 32.53
CA PRO A 141 -25.11 9.59 32.36
C PRO A 141 -24.72 10.10 30.97
N ARG A 142 -25.58 9.90 29.96
CA ARG A 142 -25.31 10.35 28.59
C ARG A 142 -25.67 11.82 28.33
N CYS A 143 -26.79 12.31 28.85
CA CYS A 143 -27.30 13.64 28.49
C CYS A 143 -27.63 14.55 29.67
N GLY A 144 -27.39 14.11 30.91
CA GLY A 144 -27.69 14.85 32.13
C GLY A 144 -29.18 15.05 32.42
N TRP A 145 -30.09 14.45 31.64
CA TRP A 145 -31.52 14.56 31.89
C TRP A 145 -31.88 13.90 33.22
N PHE A 146 -32.64 14.60 34.04
CA PHE A 146 -33.11 14.14 35.33
C PHE A 146 -34.60 14.46 35.46
N SER A 147 -35.37 13.50 35.99
CA SER A 147 -36.69 13.77 36.52
C SER A 147 -36.75 13.35 37.98
N ARG A 148 -37.48 14.13 38.78
CA ARG A 148 -37.64 13.92 40.21
C ARG A 148 -38.34 12.60 40.52
N GLU A 149 -39.37 12.26 39.76
CA GLU A 149 -40.18 11.10 40.06
C GLU A 149 -39.77 9.92 39.16
N ALA A 150 -39.57 8.75 39.77
CA ALA A 150 -39.17 7.55 39.02
C ALA A 150 -40.21 7.14 37.95
N LYS A 151 -41.47 7.57 38.10
CA LYS A 151 -42.54 7.31 37.13
C LYS A 151 -42.37 8.06 35.81
N ASP A 152 -41.70 9.22 35.83
CA ASP A 152 -41.48 10.07 34.66
C ASP A 152 -40.42 9.48 33.72
N TRP A 153 -39.59 8.58 34.23
CA TRP A 153 -38.69 7.78 33.42
C TRP A 153 -39.52 6.72 32.66
N PRO A 154 -39.54 6.71 31.31
CA PRO A 154 -40.27 5.68 30.58
C PRO A 154 -39.78 4.28 30.94
N LYS A 155 -40.67 3.28 30.90
CA LYS A 155 -40.25 1.88 30.98
C LYS A 155 -39.26 1.57 29.86
N TRP A 156 -38.21 0.84 30.17
CA TRP A 156 -37.22 0.49 29.18
C TRP A 156 -37.84 -0.37 28.08
N ASN A 157 -37.65 0.02 26.83
CA ASN A 157 -38.23 -0.68 25.69
C ASN A 157 -37.51 -2.02 25.40
N GLY A 158 -36.36 -2.27 26.03
CA GLY A 158 -35.52 -3.44 25.80
C GLY A 158 -34.59 -3.29 24.60
N LYS A 159 -34.34 -2.05 24.15
CA LYS A 159 -33.32 -1.75 23.13
C LYS A 159 -32.15 -1.03 23.79
N MET A 160 -30.95 -1.51 23.55
CA MET A 160 -29.72 -0.83 23.95
C MET A 160 -29.44 0.26 22.92
N VAL A 161 -29.26 1.50 23.39
CA VAL A 161 -28.88 2.57 22.47
C VAL A 161 -27.43 2.33 22.08
N ARG A 162 -27.22 1.82 20.87
CA ARG A 162 -25.88 1.68 20.29
C ARG A 162 -25.17 3.01 20.46
N ASP A 163 -23.96 2.98 21.01
CA ASP A 163 -23.12 4.17 21.02
C ASP A 163 -22.95 4.56 19.56
N GLU A 164 -23.60 5.65 19.16
CA GLU A 164 -23.56 6.12 17.78
C GLU A 164 -22.12 6.50 17.38
N ASP A 165 -21.24 6.61 18.38
CA ASP A 165 -19.78 6.71 18.31
C ASP A 165 -19.13 5.54 17.56
N GLU A 166 -19.71 4.32 17.55
CA GLU A 166 -19.17 3.25 16.70
C GLU A 166 -19.30 3.59 15.22
N ARG A 167 -20.38 4.27 14.81
CA ARG A 167 -20.52 4.75 13.42
C ARG A 167 -19.59 5.93 13.15
N GLY A 168 -19.30 6.75 14.16
CA GLY A 168 -18.30 7.81 14.09
C GLY A 168 -16.90 7.26 13.87
N LEU A 169 -16.48 6.30 14.70
CA LEU A 169 -15.16 5.66 14.62
C LEU A 169 -14.98 4.84 13.34
N GLU A 170 -16.01 4.11 12.88
CA GLU A 170 -15.96 3.42 11.58
C GLU A 170 -15.89 4.41 10.41
N GLY A 171 -16.62 5.53 10.50
CA GLY A 171 -16.55 6.61 9.50
C GLY A 171 -15.17 7.28 9.45
N GLU A 172 -14.58 7.56 10.60
CA GLU A 172 -13.23 8.12 10.71
C GLU A 172 -12.15 7.15 10.20
N ALA A 173 -12.24 5.87 10.58
CA ALA A 173 -11.32 4.83 10.10
C ALA A 173 -11.44 4.63 8.59
N ARG A 174 -12.66 4.67 8.03
CA ARG A 174 -12.87 4.65 6.59
C ARG A 174 -12.27 5.88 5.91
N GLY A 175 -12.53 7.07 6.45
CA GLY A 175 -11.95 8.32 5.94
C GLY A 175 -10.42 8.36 6.05
N ALA A 176 -9.83 7.70 7.06
CA ALA A 176 -8.38 7.55 7.16
C ALA A 176 -7.82 6.66 6.05
N ARG A 177 -8.43 5.49 5.79
CA ARG A 177 -8.03 4.58 4.69
C ARG A 177 -8.18 5.23 3.32
N GLU A 178 -9.28 5.94 3.08
CA GLU A 178 -9.50 6.66 1.81
C GLU A 178 -8.43 7.76 1.60
N ARG A 179 -8.04 8.48 2.66
CA ARG A 179 -6.95 9.47 2.59
C ARG A 179 -5.58 8.84 2.36
N GLU A 180 -5.32 7.67 2.96
CA GLU A 180 -4.08 6.92 2.74
C GLU A 180 -3.99 6.38 1.32
N GLN A 181 -5.04 5.73 0.82
CA GLN A 181 -5.11 5.25 -0.56
C GLN A 181 -4.95 6.39 -1.57
N LYS A 182 -5.56 7.54 -1.31
CA LYS A 182 -5.37 8.74 -2.14
C LYS A 182 -3.91 9.20 -2.17
N ARG A 183 -3.22 9.21 -1.02
CA ARG A 183 -1.79 9.56 -0.93
C ARG A 183 -0.91 8.55 -1.67
N GLU A 184 -1.25 7.26 -1.64
CA GLU A 184 -0.53 6.23 -2.40
C GLU A 184 -0.69 6.42 -3.90
N ILE A 185 -1.90 6.70 -4.37
CA ILE A 185 -2.17 7.01 -5.79
C ILE A 185 -1.38 8.26 -6.21
N GLU A 186 -1.44 9.34 -5.43
CA GLU A 186 -0.70 10.58 -5.72
C GLU A 186 0.82 10.35 -5.73
N ARG A 187 1.36 9.51 -4.83
CA ARG A 187 2.78 9.13 -4.83
C ARG A 187 3.16 8.33 -6.08
N ALA A 188 2.34 7.36 -6.47
CA ALA A 188 2.58 6.56 -7.66
C ALA A 188 2.50 7.40 -8.95
N GLU A 189 1.58 8.36 -9.03
CA GLU A 189 1.48 9.30 -10.14
C GLU A 189 2.68 10.25 -10.20
N ALA A 190 3.14 10.76 -9.04
CA ALA A 190 4.33 11.59 -8.96
C ALA A 190 5.60 10.84 -9.38
N GLU A 191 5.72 9.56 -9.04
CA GLU A 191 6.84 8.71 -9.47
C GLU A 191 6.85 8.50 -10.98
N LYS A 192 5.70 8.13 -11.57
CA LYS A 192 5.54 8.02 -13.03
C LYS A 192 5.86 9.32 -13.75
N ALA A 193 5.45 10.46 -13.20
CA ALA A 193 5.77 11.77 -13.76
C ALA A 193 7.27 12.06 -13.75
N ARG A 194 7.97 11.72 -12.66
CA ARG A 194 9.44 11.87 -12.55
C ARG A 194 10.18 10.98 -13.54
N GLU A 195 9.72 9.74 -13.73
CA GLU A 195 10.30 8.82 -14.72
C GLU A 195 10.14 9.36 -16.15
N LYS A 196 8.93 9.84 -16.50
CA LYS A 196 8.67 10.46 -17.80
C LYS A 196 9.56 11.68 -18.05
N MET A 197 9.76 12.54 -17.04
CA MET A 197 10.66 13.69 -17.14
C MET A 197 12.12 13.28 -17.35
N ARG A 198 12.58 12.21 -16.69
CA ARG A 198 13.94 11.65 -16.89
C ARG A 198 14.12 11.12 -18.31
N GLU A 199 13.12 10.44 -18.86
CA GLU A 199 13.21 9.90 -20.22
C GLU A 199 13.18 11.01 -21.27
N GLN A 200 12.34 12.04 -21.08
CA GLN A 200 12.35 13.24 -21.93
C GLN A 200 13.70 13.97 -21.89
N ALA A 201 14.34 14.05 -20.72
CA ALA A 201 15.67 14.64 -20.59
C ALA A 201 16.73 13.85 -21.37
N LYS A 202 16.71 12.51 -21.27
CA LYS A 202 17.59 11.64 -22.06
C LYS A 202 17.35 11.79 -23.57
N GLN A 203 16.10 11.93 -24.00
CA GLN A 203 15.79 12.16 -25.42
C GLN A 203 16.35 13.49 -25.92
N ARG A 204 16.17 14.58 -25.16
CA ARG A 204 16.74 15.89 -25.48
C ARG A 204 18.28 15.86 -25.54
N GLU A 205 18.90 15.13 -24.64
CA GLU A 205 20.36 14.94 -24.65
C GLU A 205 20.83 14.20 -25.90
N LYS A 206 20.16 13.10 -26.28
CA LYS A 206 20.45 12.37 -27.53
C LYS A 206 20.29 13.27 -28.76
N GLU A 207 19.26 14.11 -28.79
CA GLU A 207 19.04 15.06 -29.88
C GLU A 207 20.14 16.14 -29.93
N ARG A 208 20.59 16.63 -28.78
CA ARG A 208 21.72 17.59 -28.70
C ARG A 208 22.99 16.97 -29.27
N VAL A 209 23.38 15.79 -28.80
CA VAL A 209 24.57 15.08 -29.29
C VAL A 209 24.45 14.79 -30.79
N ARG A 210 23.27 14.42 -31.28
CA ARG A 210 23.03 14.21 -32.72
C ARG A 210 23.25 15.48 -33.54
N LYS A 211 22.82 16.66 -33.04
CA LYS A 211 23.04 17.94 -33.72
C LYS A 211 24.52 18.31 -33.75
N GLU A 212 25.23 18.19 -32.63
CA GLU A 212 26.67 18.43 -32.55
C GLU A 212 27.44 17.51 -33.50
N LEU A 213 27.08 16.24 -33.59
CA LEU A 213 27.70 15.29 -34.52
C LEU A 213 27.48 15.70 -35.99
N ILE A 214 26.28 16.17 -36.34
CA ILE A 214 25.98 16.67 -37.70
C ILE A 214 26.82 17.92 -38.00
N GLU A 215 26.92 18.86 -37.07
CA GLU A 215 27.72 20.08 -37.24
C GLU A 215 29.20 19.74 -37.45
N VAL A 216 29.78 18.89 -36.60
CA VAL A 216 31.17 18.43 -36.74
C VAL A 216 31.40 17.73 -38.08
N SER A 217 30.44 16.88 -38.51
CA SER A 217 30.53 16.19 -39.80
C SER A 217 30.46 17.16 -40.98
N LEU A 218 29.61 18.20 -40.91
CA LEU A 218 29.54 19.25 -41.93
C LEU A 218 30.82 20.09 -41.97
N PHE A 219 31.40 20.45 -40.83
CA PHE A 219 32.69 21.14 -40.77
C PHE A 219 33.82 20.29 -41.37
N ALA A 220 33.86 18.99 -41.07
CA ALA A 220 34.83 18.07 -41.65
C ALA A 220 34.67 17.94 -43.17
N LEU A 221 33.43 17.82 -43.67
CA LEU A 221 33.13 17.79 -45.10
C LEU A 221 33.53 19.09 -45.80
N MET A 222 33.24 20.25 -45.20
CA MET A 222 33.67 21.54 -45.76
C MET A 222 35.20 21.66 -45.77
N GLY A 223 35.88 21.26 -44.70
CA GLY A 223 37.35 21.22 -44.65
C GLY A 223 37.94 20.32 -45.73
N PHE A 224 37.35 19.13 -45.94
CA PHE A 224 37.72 18.23 -47.02
C PHE A 224 37.49 18.88 -48.39
N LEU A 225 36.34 19.50 -48.62
CA LEU A 225 36.06 20.21 -49.87
C LEU A 225 37.05 21.35 -50.12
N VAL A 226 37.47 22.11 -49.11
CA VAL A 226 38.45 23.20 -49.28
C VAL A 226 39.84 22.63 -49.62
N VAL A 227 40.31 21.63 -48.87
CA VAL A 227 41.64 21.03 -49.06
C VAL A 227 41.75 20.30 -50.39
N TYR A 228 40.71 19.57 -50.80
CA TYR A 228 40.73 18.76 -52.02
C TYR A 228 40.26 19.53 -53.26
N ASN A 229 39.40 20.55 -53.13
CA ASN A 229 39.08 21.37 -54.29
C ASN A 229 40.17 22.35 -54.66
N GLU A 230 41.06 22.79 -53.79
CA GLU A 230 42.13 23.70 -54.22
C GLU A 230 43.04 23.08 -55.31
N PRO A 231 43.55 21.83 -55.17
CA PRO A 231 44.29 21.18 -56.24
C PRO A 231 43.40 20.76 -57.41
N ILE A 232 42.13 20.39 -57.20
CA ILE A 232 41.20 20.07 -58.32
C ILE A 232 40.90 21.34 -59.13
N LEU A 233 40.63 22.48 -58.49
CA LEU A 233 40.40 23.77 -59.14
C LEU A 233 41.67 24.29 -59.82
N LYS A 234 42.86 24.10 -59.23
CA LYS A 234 44.14 24.39 -59.88
C LYS A 234 44.40 23.46 -61.08
N LEU A 235 44.11 22.17 -60.96
CA LEU A 235 44.21 21.19 -62.05
C LEU A 235 43.23 21.53 -63.18
N MET A 236 41.99 21.91 -62.85
CA MET A 236 41.00 22.36 -63.84
C MET A 236 41.40 23.67 -64.49
N GLY A 237 41.97 24.63 -63.73
CA GLY A 237 42.52 25.87 -64.29
C GLY A 237 43.68 25.62 -65.25
N TRP A 238 44.61 24.74 -64.88
CA TRP A 238 45.72 24.31 -65.74
C TRP A 238 45.21 23.56 -66.98
N LEU A 239 44.29 22.62 -66.83
CA LEU A 239 43.67 21.89 -67.94
C LEU A 239 42.92 22.83 -68.89
N VAL A 240 42.25 23.87 -68.39
CA VAL A 240 41.57 24.87 -69.21
C VAL A 240 42.58 25.74 -69.96
N GLN A 241 43.70 26.14 -69.34
CA GLN A 241 44.77 26.87 -70.03
C GLN A 241 45.40 26.03 -71.16
N GLU A 242 45.65 24.74 -70.90
CA GLU A 242 46.31 23.88 -71.88
C GLU A 242 45.36 23.38 -72.97
N ALA A 243 44.08 23.18 -72.64
CA ALA A 243 43.03 22.78 -73.57
C ALA A 243 42.82 23.76 -74.73
N VAL A 244 43.11 25.06 -74.54
CA VAL A 244 43.00 26.07 -75.61
C VAL A 244 43.99 25.79 -76.75
N SER A 245 45.05 25.02 -76.51
CA SER A 245 46.05 24.66 -77.51
C SER A 245 45.84 23.28 -78.16
N TRP A 246 44.83 22.50 -77.75
CA TRP A 246 44.67 21.11 -78.18
C TRP A 246 43.63 20.97 -79.31
N PRO A 247 43.86 20.08 -80.30
CA PRO A 247 42.86 19.76 -81.32
C PRO A 247 41.61 19.12 -80.68
N LEU A 248 40.42 19.57 -81.11
CA LEU A 248 39.10 19.17 -80.56
C LEU A 248 38.89 17.66 -80.35
N ARG A 249 39.50 16.80 -81.18
CA ARG A 249 39.35 15.34 -81.06
C ARG A 249 40.07 14.72 -79.86
N CYS A 250 41.11 15.37 -79.33
CA CYS A 250 41.81 14.88 -78.13
C CYS A 250 41.06 15.25 -76.83
N LEU A 251 40.29 16.34 -76.86
CA LEU A 251 39.55 16.82 -75.70
C LEU A 251 38.41 15.85 -75.31
N GLU A 252 37.74 15.28 -76.30
CA GLU A 252 36.59 14.39 -76.11
C GLU A 252 36.98 13.05 -75.45
N SER A 253 38.11 12.46 -75.88
CA SER A 253 38.66 11.23 -75.28
C SER A 253 39.11 11.45 -73.83
N MET A 254 39.74 12.60 -73.55
CA MET A 254 40.20 12.93 -72.21
C MET A 254 39.01 13.18 -71.25
N LEU A 255 37.97 13.89 -71.70
CA LEU A 255 36.76 14.13 -70.92
C LEU A 255 36.03 12.82 -70.57
N GLN A 256 35.96 11.87 -71.50
CA GLN A 256 35.37 10.55 -71.23
C GLN A 256 36.14 9.78 -70.16
N GLN A 257 37.48 9.83 -70.17
CA GLN A 257 38.29 9.17 -69.13
C GLN A 257 38.13 9.82 -67.75
N VAL A 258 38.06 11.15 -67.69
CA VAL A 258 37.84 11.87 -66.42
C VAL A 258 36.47 11.54 -65.81
N VAL A 259 35.40 11.52 -66.61
CA VAL A 259 34.06 11.13 -66.13
C VAL A 259 34.04 9.71 -65.59
N HIS A 260 34.76 8.78 -66.23
CA HIS A 260 34.83 7.39 -65.79
C HIS A 260 35.56 7.23 -64.45
N VAL A 261 36.65 7.98 -64.24
CA VAL A 261 37.44 7.94 -62.99
C VAL A 261 36.67 8.60 -61.84
N VAL A 262 36.03 9.74 -62.06
CA VAL A 262 35.21 10.42 -61.04
C VAL A 262 33.98 9.58 -60.68
N GLY A 263 33.32 8.97 -61.67
CA GLY A 263 32.19 8.06 -61.44
C GLY A 263 32.58 6.81 -60.65
N TRP A 264 33.77 6.24 -60.91
CA TRP A 264 34.29 5.09 -60.17
C TRP A 264 34.65 5.43 -58.72
N ALA A 265 35.28 6.59 -58.48
CA ALA A 265 35.63 7.06 -57.14
C ALA A 265 34.38 7.37 -56.29
N ALA A 266 33.37 8.01 -56.89
CA ALA A 266 32.10 8.29 -56.21
C ALA A 266 31.34 7.01 -55.85
N LYS A 267 31.28 6.03 -56.77
CA LYS A 267 30.61 4.73 -56.53
C LYS A 267 31.28 3.90 -55.45
N SER A 268 32.62 3.87 -55.43
CA SER A 268 33.38 3.12 -54.43
C SER A 268 33.23 3.67 -53.00
N THR A 269 32.94 4.98 -52.88
CA THR A 269 32.71 5.63 -51.58
C THR A 269 31.31 5.33 -51.02
N VAL A 270 30.30 5.19 -51.89
CA VAL A 270 28.91 4.87 -51.52
C VAL A 270 28.74 3.40 -51.13
N ASP A 271 29.47 2.48 -51.80
CA ASP A 271 29.36 1.04 -51.56
C ASP A 271 30.18 0.54 -50.35
N GLY A 272 30.82 1.45 -49.58
CA GLY A 272 31.60 1.09 -48.38
C GLY A 272 32.87 0.26 -48.65
N ILE A 273 33.24 0.09 -49.92
CA ILE A 273 34.46 -0.61 -50.32
C ILE A 273 35.62 0.37 -50.22
N ILE A 274 36.26 0.44 -49.05
CA ILE A 274 37.53 1.14 -48.87
C ILE A 274 38.63 0.33 -49.57
N VAL A 275 38.77 0.47 -50.88
CA VAL A 275 40.01 0.05 -51.57
C VAL A 275 41.06 1.13 -51.30
N HIS A 276 41.77 0.93 -50.19
CA HIS A 276 42.98 1.60 -49.72
C HIS A 276 43.33 3.00 -50.27
N PRO A 277 42.84 4.07 -49.62
CA PRO A 277 43.56 5.35 -49.57
C PRO A 277 44.93 5.18 -48.92
N VAL A 278 45.13 4.14 -48.11
CA VAL A 278 46.37 3.90 -47.35
C VAL A 278 47.58 3.71 -48.25
N SER A 279 47.48 3.08 -49.43
CA SER A 279 48.63 2.94 -50.32
C SER A 279 49.08 4.29 -50.89
N TRP A 280 48.10 5.14 -51.26
CA TRP A 280 48.38 6.46 -51.82
C TRP A 280 48.80 7.46 -50.74
N VAL A 281 48.19 7.43 -49.55
CA VAL A 281 48.56 8.21 -48.36
C VAL A 281 49.94 7.78 -47.83
N MET A 282 50.26 6.49 -47.81
CA MET A 282 51.61 6.01 -47.48
C MET A 282 52.65 6.45 -48.51
N GLN A 283 52.32 6.49 -49.80
CA GLN A 283 53.23 7.00 -50.85
C GLN A 283 53.41 8.51 -50.79
N THR A 284 52.38 9.29 -50.49
CA THR A 284 52.47 10.75 -50.36
C THR A 284 53.13 11.20 -49.05
N LEU A 285 52.86 10.53 -47.92
CA LEU A 285 53.53 10.84 -46.65
C LEU A 285 55.01 10.42 -46.63
N LYS A 286 55.38 9.37 -47.36
CA LYS A 286 56.79 8.97 -47.53
C LYS A 286 57.58 9.95 -48.41
N VAL A 287 56.90 10.72 -49.27
CA VAL A 287 57.50 11.81 -50.07
C VAL A 287 57.63 13.11 -49.25
N ALA A 288 56.79 13.30 -48.22
CA ALA A 288 56.79 14.52 -47.40
C ALA A 288 57.77 14.50 -46.20
N GLY A 289 58.41 13.37 -45.88
CA GLY A 289 59.55 13.28 -44.96
C GLY A 289 59.32 13.68 -43.49
N GLN A 290 58.10 14.01 -43.06
CA GLN A 290 57.85 14.63 -41.76
C GLN A 290 57.23 13.72 -40.69
N TRP A 291 56.91 12.48 -41.01
CA TRP A 291 56.25 11.56 -40.06
C TRP A 291 56.96 10.23 -40.04
N THR A 292 57.25 9.73 -38.84
CA THR A 292 57.75 8.36 -38.66
C THR A 292 56.62 7.36 -38.87
N VAL A 293 56.95 6.15 -39.34
CA VAL A 293 55.97 5.07 -39.53
C VAL A 293 55.15 4.83 -38.24
N GLY A 294 55.78 4.96 -37.07
CA GLY A 294 55.10 4.82 -35.78
C GLY A 294 54.03 5.89 -35.48
N GLU A 295 54.20 7.12 -35.95
CA GLU A 295 53.23 8.20 -35.74
C GLU A 295 51.99 8.03 -36.61
N VAL A 296 52.17 7.54 -37.84
CA VAL A 296 51.07 7.21 -38.75
C VAL A 296 50.22 6.06 -38.20
N TYR A 297 50.86 5.03 -37.63
CA TYR A 297 50.13 3.92 -37.01
C TYR A 297 49.34 4.35 -35.76
N LYS A 298 49.90 5.22 -34.91
CA LYS A 298 49.18 5.76 -33.73
C LYS A 298 47.97 6.61 -34.11
N ALA A 299 48.07 7.41 -35.17
CA ALA A 299 46.95 8.22 -35.65
C ALA A 299 45.82 7.34 -36.21
N LEU A 300 46.16 6.27 -36.93
CA LEU A 300 45.19 5.30 -37.46
C LEU A 300 44.54 4.47 -36.35
N GLU A 301 45.29 4.09 -35.32
CA GLU A 301 44.79 3.37 -34.15
C GLU A 301 43.81 4.23 -33.33
N TRP A 302 44.13 5.52 -33.13
CA TRP A 302 43.24 6.47 -32.46
C TRP A 302 41.94 6.70 -33.24
N ALA A 303 42.02 6.82 -34.58
CA ALA A 303 40.86 6.94 -35.45
C ALA A 303 39.98 5.67 -35.44
N ALA A 304 40.60 4.49 -35.41
CA ALA A 304 39.87 3.23 -35.32
C ALA A 304 39.12 3.05 -33.99
N LEU A 305 39.76 3.44 -32.87
CA LEU A 305 39.16 3.41 -31.54
C LEU A 305 37.98 4.39 -31.40
N THR A 306 38.07 5.58 -31.99
CA THR A 306 36.97 6.57 -31.96
C THR A 306 35.79 6.16 -32.84
N MET A 307 36.02 5.37 -33.89
CA MET A 307 34.96 4.86 -34.77
C MET A 307 34.35 3.52 -34.30
N GLY A 308 34.80 2.97 -33.17
CA GLY A 308 34.25 1.71 -32.62
C GLY A 308 34.52 0.48 -33.49
N ALA A 309 35.50 0.54 -34.39
CA ALA A 309 35.88 -0.58 -35.25
C ALA A 309 36.98 -1.41 -34.57
N ALA A 310 36.75 -2.70 -34.37
CA ALA A 310 37.77 -3.62 -33.89
C ALA A 310 38.78 -3.89 -35.01
N VAL A 311 39.98 -3.29 -34.93
CA VAL A 311 41.06 -3.55 -35.89
C VAL A 311 41.93 -4.68 -35.36
N THR A 312 41.78 -5.88 -35.93
CA THR A 312 42.72 -6.99 -35.69
C THR A 312 43.87 -6.89 -36.68
N TRP A 313 45.06 -6.48 -36.22
CA TRP A 313 46.28 -6.52 -37.03
C TRP A 313 46.93 -7.92 -36.96
N PRO A 314 47.44 -8.47 -38.08
CA PRO A 314 48.28 -9.65 -38.01
C PRO A 314 49.64 -9.27 -37.42
N VAL A 315 49.86 -9.61 -36.14
CA VAL A 315 51.17 -9.54 -35.50
C VAL A 315 52.07 -10.63 -36.10
N LYS A 316 52.85 -10.27 -37.11
CA LYS A 316 54.04 -11.00 -37.51
C LYS A 316 54.98 -10.08 -38.27
N LEU A 317 55.96 -9.54 -37.53
CA LEU A 317 57.36 -9.31 -37.94
C LEU A 317 57.95 -8.22 -37.04
N MET A 318 58.69 -8.64 -36.02
CA MET A 318 60.03 -8.14 -35.67
C MET A 318 60.46 -8.83 -34.37
N ASN A 319 61.01 -10.04 -34.54
CA ASN A 319 61.93 -10.62 -33.59
C ASN A 319 63.25 -10.78 -34.33
N THR A 320 64.17 -9.83 -34.12
CA THR A 320 65.61 -10.01 -34.36
C THR A 320 66.36 -9.28 -33.26
N SER A 321 66.85 -10.09 -32.33
CA SER A 321 67.90 -9.86 -31.33
C SER A 321 68.92 -8.74 -31.62
N ARG A 322 69.08 -7.79 -30.70
CA ARG A 322 70.20 -7.67 -29.74
C ARG A 322 69.98 -6.47 -28.82
#